data_AF-A0A836YJJ1-F1
#
_entry.id   AF-A0A836YJJ1-F1
#
_cell.length_a   1.000
_cell.length_b   1.000
_cell.length_c   1.000
_cell.angle_alpha   90.00
_cell.angle_beta   90.00
_cell.angle_gamma   90.00
#
_symmetry.space_group_name_H-M   'P 1'
#
loop_
_entity.id
_entity.type
_entity.pdbx_description
1 polymer ?
#
loop_
_entity_poly.entity_id
_entity_poly.type
_entity_poly.pdbx_seq_one_letter_code
_entity_poly.pdbx_strand_id
1 'polypeptide(L)'
;MSLREKLGELEDSLITVEYCAPDDYDEWLLKYFPTQEAIHEERIKDLKKLWSEIRAQIKKDLVKADYVGVKLQEMMDAFNRGDKDFNRGDKDEGKKIAGELADLYNITKLK
;
A
#
# COMPACT_ATOMS: atom_id res chain seq x y z
N MET A 1 2.59 -6.94 -8.94
CA MET A 1 2.85 -5.49 -9.04
C MET A 1 2.90 -4.86 -7.67
N SER A 2 3.95 -4.07 -7.45
CA SER A 2 4.11 -3.15 -6.34
C SER A 2 3.04 -2.05 -6.35
N LEU A 3 2.86 -1.38 -5.20
CA LEU A 3 1.98 -0.20 -5.11
C LEU A 3 2.40 0.89 -6.10
N ARG A 4 3.71 1.09 -6.29
CA ARG A 4 4.25 2.08 -7.24
C ARG A 4 3.82 1.80 -8.68
N GLU A 5 3.91 0.55 -9.13
CA GLU A 5 3.48 0.16 -10.47
C GLU A 5 1.97 0.40 -10.65
N LYS A 6 1.15 0.00 -9.68
CA LYS A 6 -0.31 0.23 -9.74
C LYS A 6 -0.69 1.71 -9.75
N LEU A 7 0.05 2.56 -9.04
CA LEU A 7 -0.18 4.00 -9.06
C LEU A 7 0.16 4.61 -10.43
N GLY A 8 1.20 4.11 -11.10
CA GLY A 8 1.49 4.49 -12.49
C GLY A 8 0.38 4.06 -13.44
N GLU A 9 -0.10 2.81 -13.34
CA GLU A 9 -1.25 2.34 -14.13
C GLU A 9 -2.52 3.18 -13.89
N LEU A 10 -2.71 3.66 -12.65
CA LEU A 10 -3.84 4.51 -12.29
C LEU A 10 -3.73 5.88 -12.96
N GLU A 11 -2.55 6.49 -12.96
CA GLU A 11 -2.26 7.74 -13.65
C GLU A 11 -2.55 7.62 -15.15
N ASP A 12 -1.99 6.60 -15.80
CA ASP A 12 -2.20 6.35 -17.24
C ASP A 12 -3.70 6.15 -17.57
N SER A 13 -4.41 5.41 -16.72
CA SER A 13 -5.84 5.15 -16.89
C SER A 13 -6.68 6.42 -16.71
N LEU A 14 -6.33 7.26 -15.75
CA LEU A 14 -7.00 8.55 -15.52
C LEU A 14 -6.77 9.52 -16.68
N ILE A 15 -5.53 9.61 -17.18
CA ILE A 15 -5.17 10.42 -18.35
C ILE A 15 -5.98 9.94 -19.57
N THR A 16 -6.05 8.63 -19.79
CA THR A 16 -6.84 8.07 -20.90
C THR A 16 -8.32 8.46 -20.79
N VAL A 17 -8.91 8.39 -19.59
CA VAL A 17 -10.30 8.80 -19.37
C VAL A 17 -10.46 10.31 -19.56
N GLU A 18 -9.52 11.13 -19.10
CA GLU A 18 -9.54 12.59 -19.28
C GLU A 18 -9.58 12.99 -20.75
N TYR A 19 -8.74 12.37 -21.59
CA TYR A 19 -8.64 12.73 -23.00
C TYR A 19 -9.73 12.12 -23.87
N CYS A 20 -10.14 10.88 -23.60
CA CYS A 20 -11.00 10.12 -24.52
C CYS A 20 -12.46 10.04 -24.08
N ALA A 21 -12.80 10.29 -22.81
CA ALA A 21 -14.17 10.07 -22.35
C ALA A 21 -15.14 11.16 -22.85
N PRO A 22 -16.42 10.80 -23.08
CA PRO A 22 -16.95 9.44 -23.06
C PRO A 22 -16.86 8.70 -24.40
N ASP A 23 -16.50 9.37 -25.50
CA ASP A 23 -16.74 8.86 -26.85
C ASP A 23 -15.62 9.06 -27.89
N ASP A 24 -14.44 9.52 -27.46
CA ASP A 24 -13.25 9.76 -28.31
C ASP A 24 -12.13 8.75 -28.02
N TYR A 25 -12.49 7.49 -27.80
CA TYR A 25 -11.50 6.41 -27.70
C TYR A 25 -11.04 5.95 -29.08
N ASP A 26 -9.79 5.46 -29.15
CA ASP A 26 -9.20 4.94 -30.37
C ASP A 26 -10.15 3.99 -31.14
N GLU A 27 -10.43 4.32 -32.40
CA GLU A 27 -11.39 3.57 -33.24
C GLU A 27 -11.03 2.08 -33.40
N TRP A 28 -9.74 1.72 -33.31
CA TRP A 28 -9.33 0.31 -33.41
C TRP A 28 -9.94 -0.56 -32.31
N LEU A 29 -10.32 0.03 -31.16
CA LEU A 29 -11.01 -0.66 -30.08
C LEU A 29 -12.42 -1.12 -30.47
N LEU A 30 -13.04 -0.52 -31.49
CA LEU A 30 -14.35 -0.95 -32.01
C LEU A 30 -14.29 -2.34 -32.68
N LYS A 31 -13.09 -2.88 -32.91
CA LYS A 31 -12.91 -4.30 -33.26
C LYS A 31 -13.31 -5.25 -32.12
N TYR A 32 -13.23 -4.78 -30.87
CA TYR A 32 -13.46 -5.58 -29.66
C TYR A 32 -14.68 -5.13 -28.88
N PHE A 33 -15.12 -3.88 -29.05
CA PHE A 33 -16.27 -3.29 -28.37
C PHE A 33 -17.30 -2.78 -29.38
N PRO A 34 -18.61 -2.93 -29.11
CA PRO A 34 -19.65 -2.59 -30.07
C PRO A 34 -19.84 -1.08 -30.26
N THR A 35 -19.50 -0.27 -29.24
CA THR A 35 -19.69 1.18 -29.23
C THR A 35 -18.58 1.85 -28.43
N GLN A 36 -18.40 3.16 -28.65
CA GLN A 36 -17.57 4.02 -27.81
C GLN A 36 -18.01 4.00 -26.34
N GLU A 37 -19.32 4.01 -26.09
CA GLU A 37 -19.89 3.85 -24.75
C GLU A 37 -19.47 2.54 -24.08
N ALA A 38 -19.46 1.41 -24.81
CA ALA A 38 -19.00 0.13 -24.27
C ALA A 38 -17.49 0.15 -23.95
N ILE A 39 -16.68 0.87 -24.72
CA ILE A 39 -15.26 1.10 -24.40
C ILE A 39 -15.15 1.90 -23.10
N HIS A 40 -15.88 3.02 -23.00
CA HIS A 40 -15.91 3.86 -21.81
C HIS A 40 -16.29 3.08 -20.55
N GLU A 41 -17.38 2.30 -20.62
CA GLU A 41 -17.86 1.48 -19.50
C GLU A 41 -16.79 0.48 -19.01
N GLU A 42 -16.10 -0.20 -19.92
CA GLU A 42 -15.05 -1.14 -19.57
C GLU A 42 -13.84 -0.41 -18.96
N ARG A 43 -13.43 0.75 -19.51
CA ARG A 43 -12.36 1.58 -18.94
C ARG A 43 -12.67 2.03 -17.52
N ILE A 44 -13.90 2.49 -17.27
CA ILE A 44 -14.34 2.92 -15.94
C ILE A 44 -14.40 1.73 -14.97
N LYS A 45 -14.83 0.56 -15.42
CA LYS A 45 -14.83 -0.68 -14.63
C LYS A 45 -13.41 -1.10 -14.24
N ASP A 46 -12.47 -1.07 -15.17
CA ASP A 46 -11.06 -1.37 -14.91
C ASP A 46 -10.44 -0.36 -13.94
N LEU A 47 -10.72 0.93 -14.12
CA LEU A 47 -10.30 2.00 -13.19
C LEU A 47 -10.80 1.74 -11.76
N LYS A 48 -12.09 1.39 -11.61
CA LYS A 48 -12.69 1.06 -10.30
C LYS A 48 -12.03 -0.17 -9.67
N LYS A 49 -11.74 -1.20 -10.47
CA LYS A 49 -11.04 -2.40 -10.01
C LYS A 49 -9.62 -2.05 -9.55
N LEU A 50 -8.86 -1.34 -10.36
CA LEU A 50 -7.50 -0.89 -10.02
C LEU A 50 -7.49 -0.08 -8.73
N TRP A 51 -8.40 0.88 -8.59
CA TRP A 51 -8.55 1.65 -7.36
C TRP A 51 -8.87 0.78 -6.15
N SER A 52 -9.73 -0.22 -6.29
CA SER A 52 -10.07 -1.14 -5.19
C SER A 52 -8.83 -1.88 -4.67
N GLU A 53 -7.93 -2.28 -5.57
CA GLU A 53 -6.69 -2.97 -5.22
C GLU A 53 -5.67 -2.03 -4.56
N ILE A 54 -5.49 -0.82 -5.12
CA ILE A 54 -4.62 0.22 -4.55
C ILE A 54 -5.09 0.57 -3.14
N ARG A 55 -6.39 0.85 -2.99
CA ARG A 55 -6.99 1.20 -1.70
C ARG A 55 -6.81 0.08 -0.67
N ALA A 56 -6.97 -1.18 -1.07
CA ALA A 56 -6.76 -2.31 -0.17
C ALA A 56 -5.31 -2.41 0.31
N GLN A 57 -4.34 -2.14 -0.57
CA GLN A 57 -2.92 -2.12 -0.22
C GLN A 57 -2.60 -0.97 0.74
N ILE A 58 -3.04 0.26 0.43
CA ILE A 58 -2.84 1.44 1.30
C ILE A 58 -3.39 1.19 2.70
N LYS A 59 -4.58 0.59 2.82
CA LYS A 59 -5.16 0.24 4.13
C LYS A 59 -4.28 -0.73 4.92
N LYS A 60 -3.72 -1.76 4.26
CA LYS A 60 -2.80 -2.70 4.92
C LYS A 60 -1.53 -2.00 5.38
N ASP A 61 -1.00 -1.11 4.55
CA ASP A 61 0.23 -0.37 4.86
C ASP A 61 0.01 0.61 6.03
N LEU A 62 -1.16 1.26 6.11
CA LEU A 62 -1.55 2.09 7.26
C LEU A 62 -1.63 1.27 8.56
N VAL A 63 -2.31 0.12 8.53
CA VAL A 63 -2.39 -0.77 9.71
C VAL A 63 -1.00 -1.24 10.15
N LYS A 64 -0.11 -1.54 9.19
CA LYS A 64 1.28 -1.91 9.48
C LYS A 64 2.05 -0.74 10.09
N ALA A 65 1.86 0.48 9.59
CA ALA A 65 2.48 1.68 10.13
C ALA A 65 2.04 1.95 11.57
N ASP A 66 0.74 1.85 11.86
CA ASP A 66 0.20 2.01 13.22
C ASP A 66 0.78 0.96 14.18
N TYR A 67 0.83 -0.30 13.76
CA TYR A 67 1.43 -1.39 14.55
C TYR A 67 2.90 -1.11 14.89
N VAL A 68 3.68 -0.66 13.90
CA VAL A 68 5.11 -0.34 14.09
C VAL A 68 5.27 0.86 15.02
N GLY A 69 4.40 1.87 14.92
CA GLY A 69 4.39 3.01 15.83
C GLY A 69 4.17 2.59 17.28
N VAL A 70 3.17 1.73 17.54
CA VAL A 70 2.91 1.18 18.88
C VAL A 70 4.12 0.40 19.41
N LYS A 71 4.70 -0.48 18.58
CA LYS A 71 5.86 -1.29 18.99
C LYS A 71 7.11 -0.44 19.26
N LEU A 72 7.33 0.63 18.51
CA LEU A 72 8.41 1.58 18.78
C LEU A 72 8.21 2.28 20.13
N GLN A 73 6.98 2.67 20.46
CA GLN A 73 6.67 3.28 21.75
C GLN A 73 6.89 2.28 22.90
N GLU A 74 6.38 1.05 22.78
CA GLU A 74 6.59 -0.01 23.76
C GLU A 74 8.07 -0.30 24.00
N MET A 75 8.87 -0.35 22.93
CA MET A 75 10.32 -0.51 22.99
C MET A 75 10.99 0.64 23.78
N MET A 76 10.65 1.89 23.45
CA MET A 76 11.20 3.06 24.13
C MET A 76 10.82 3.10 25.61
N ASP A 77 9.57 2.78 25.94
CA ASP A 77 9.08 2.75 27.31
C ASP A 77 9.78 1.66 28.14
N ALA A 78 10.00 0.47 27.57
CA ALA A 78 10.75 -0.61 28.22
C ALA A 78 12.20 -0.18 28.52
N PHE A 79 12.89 0.46 27.58
CA PHE A 79 14.23 0.98 27.83
C PHE A 79 14.23 2.08 28.91
N ASN A 80 13.28 3.01 28.86
CA ASN A 80 13.15 4.10 29.83
C ASN A 80 12.88 3.58 31.25
N ARG A 81 12.08 2.51 31.42
CA ARG A 81 11.87 1.86 32.72
C ARG A 81 13.15 1.17 33.21
N GLY A 82 13.77 0.37 32.36
CA GLY A 82 14.97 -0.39 32.70
C GLY A 82 16.17 0.48 33.08
N ASP A 83 16.28 1.68 32.50
CA ASP A 83 17.30 2.67 32.89
C ASP A 83 17.01 3.36 34.22
N LYS A 84 15.72 3.64 34.54
CA LYS A 84 15.34 4.28 35.81
C LYS A 84 15.46 3.35 37.00
N ASP A 85 15.05 2.10 36.85
CA ASP A 85 14.93 1.15 37.96
C ASP A 85 16.15 0.21 38.08
N PHE A 86 17.20 0.43 37.27
CA PHE A 86 18.30 -0.53 37.06
C PHE A 86 17.79 -1.97 36.77
N ASN A 87 16.59 -2.09 36.21
CA ASN A 87 15.91 -3.36 35.98
C ASN A 87 16.36 -3.98 34.65
N ARG A 88 17.13 -5.06 34.75
CA ARG A 88 17.62 -5.80 33.57
C ARG A 88 16.49 -6.42 32.74
N GLY A 89 15.36 -6.76 33.37
CA GLY A 89 14.20 -7.35 32.70
C GLY A 89 13.56 -6.41 31.66
N ASP A 90 13.34 -5.15 32.03
CA ASP A 90 12.77 -4.14 31.13
C ASP A 90 13.73 -3.81 29.95
N LYS A 91 15.05 -3.85 30.17
CA LYS A 91 16.04 -3.67 29.09
C LYS A 91 16.02 -4.81 28.08
N ASP A 92 15.84 -6.05 28.54
CA ASP A 92 15.81 -7.22 27.67
C ASP A 92 14.48 -7.31 26.89
N GLU A 93 13.37 -6.82 27.47
CA GLU A 93 12.10 -6.62 26.75
C GLU A 93 12.26 -5.60 25.60
N GLY A 94 12.86 -4.43 25.86
CA GLY A 94 13.13 -3.45 24.82
C GLY A 94 13.98 -4.01 23.67
N LYS A 95 15.03 -4.79 23.98
CA LYS A 95 15.86 -5.45 22.96
C LYS A 95 15.07 -6.47 22.14
N LYS A 96 14.18 -7.23 22.78
CA LYS A 96 13.33 -8.21 22.10
C LYS A 96 12.43 -7.51 21.07
N ILE A 97 11.75 -6.44 21.47
CA ILE A 97 10.86 -5.68 20.58
C ILE A 97 11.66 -5.05 19.43
N ALA A 98 12.86 -4.53 19.71
CA ALA A 98 13.76 -4.01 18.67
C ALA A 98 14.13 -5.09 17.63
N GLY A 99 14.40 -6.32 18.09
CA GLY A 99 14.69 -7.46 17.21
C GLY A 99 13.49 -7.86 16.35
N GLU A 100 12.29 -7.90 16.94
CA GLU A 100 11.04 -8.19 16.21
C GLU A 100 10.77 -7.15 15.12
N LEU A 101 10.96 -5.86 15.43
CA LEU A 101 10.84 -4.75 14.47
C LEU A 101 11.89 -4.87 13.35
N ALA A 102 13.14 -5.19 13.67
CA ALA A 102 14.19 -5.35 12.66
C ALA A 102 13.90 -6.53 11.72
N ASP A 103 13.38 -7.65 12.25
CA ASP A 103 13.02 -8.82 11.46
C ASP A 103 11.84 -8.54 10.50
N LEU A 104 10.87 -7.72 10.93
CA LEU A 104 9.71 -7.32 10.11
C LEU A 104 10.11 -6.53 8.84
N TYR A 105 11.27 -5.87 8.86
CA TYR A 105 11.81 -5.08 7.75
C TYR A 105 13.05 -5.71 7.11
N ASN A 106 13.40 -6.94 7.49
CA ASN A 106 14.54 -7.62 6.92
C ASN A 106 14.25 -8.00 5.45
N ILE A 107 14.88 -7.27 4.54
CA ILE A 107 14.77 -7.43 3.08
C ILE A 107 15.07 -8.88 2.63
N THR A 108 15.90 -9.62 3.37
CA THR A 108 16.21 -11.03 3.06
C THR A 108 15.07 -12.01 3.41
N LYS A 109 14.09 -11.60 4.21
CA LYS A 109 12.93 -12.39 4.63
C LYS A 109 11.61 -11.92 3.99
N LEU A 110 11.59 -10.74 3.35
CA LEU A 110 10.46 -10.22 2.59
C LEU A 110 10.46 -10.88 1.20
N LYS A 111 9.74 -12.01 1.08
CA LYS A 111 9.45 -12.66 -0.21
C LYS A 111 8.36 -11.94 -0.97
#